data_AF-C5FF64-F1
#
_entry.id   AF-C5FF64-F1
#
_cell.length_a   1.000
_cell.length_b   1.000
_cell.length_c   1.000
_cell.angle_alpha   90.00
_cell.angle_beta   90.00
_cell.angle_gamma   90.00
#
_symmetry.space_group_name_H-M   'P 1'
#
loop_
_entity.id
_entity.type
_entity.pdbx_description
1 polymer ?
#
loop_
_entity_poly.entity_id
_entity_poly.type
_entity_poly.pdbx_seq_one_letter_code
_entity_poly.pdbx_strand_id
1 'polypeptide(L)'
;MKSFVPLNRTLNAMTIPKSPVTTRFGRYQRNYSASRSRSDGLPGLDYSKLTVTRAETPKELQQNKDLVFGATFTDHMLQVKWNTKDGWLAPSIMPYQNLSLAPSASVFHYAFECFEGMKAYKAGGGSIRLFRPDKNMARLNKSTQRIALPTFDTDVMTRLIGDLVKLDSRFIPSERGYSLYLRPTVIGTQESLGVAAPGSALLFVIASPVGPYYPTGFKAVSLEATDYAVRAWPGGVGDKKLGANYAPCIVPQMEAGTRGFQQNLWLFGEEEYVTEVGTMNLFIAMKNQETGKNELLTPPLDGTILEGVTRDSVLALARERLVPRGWGVSERKVTMKEISQASKDGRLIEVFGAGTAAIVSPVRDISWKGQKIDCGLKKNEEAGKVALEMKNWIEEIQYGEVEHEWSVQV
;
A
#
# COMPACT_ATOMS: atom_id res chain seq x y z
N MET A 1 47.89 -45.64 -47.45
CA MET A 1 47.94 -46.02 -46.02
C MET A 1 46.84 -45.24 -45.31
N LYS A 2 45.80 -45.76 -44.67
CA LYS A 2 45.41 -47.11 -44.24
C LYS A 2 43.91 -47.32 -44.58
N SER A 3 43.58 -48.58 -44.80
CA SER A 3 42.28 -49.16 -45.13
C SER A 3 41.25 -49.10 -43.99
N PHE A 4 39.99 -48.90 -44.34
CA PHE A 4 38.82 -49.17 -43.50
C PHE A 4 38.14 -50.46 -44.00
N VAL A 5 37.98 -51.45 -43.12
CA VAL A 5 37.03 -52.56 -43.26
C VAL A 5 36.38 -52.76 -41.89
N PRO A 6 35.04 -52.95 -41.80
CA PRO A 6 34.28 -52.90 -40.55
C PRO A 6 34.16 -54.28 -39.88
N LEU A 7 33.97 -54.30 -38.56
CA LEU A 7 33.39 -55.45 -37.88
C LEU A 7 32.19 -55.03 -37.02
N ASN A 8 31.16 -55.86 -37.15
CA ASN A 8 29.80 -55.71 -36.69
C ASN A 8 29.57 -56.65 -35.49
N ARG A 9 28.54 -56.35 -34.68
CA ARG A 9 27.91 -57.16 -33.62
C ARG A 9 28.65 -57.19 -32.27
N THR A 10 28.01 -57.05 -31.10
CA THR A 10 26.60 -57.31 -30.73
C THR A 10 26.30 -56.55 -29.42
N LEU A 11 25.24 -55.73 -29.39
CA LEU A 11 24.71 -55.13 -28.16
C LEU A 11 23.53 -55.99 -27.68
N ASN A 12 23.71 -56.60 -26.51
CA ASN A 12 22.63 -57.30 -25.80
C ASN A 12 21.63 -56.29 -25.25
N ALA A 13 20.36 -56.59 -25.49
CA ALA A 13 19.22 -55.85 -24.98
C ALA A 13 19.10 -55.99 -23.45
N MET A 14 18.96 -54.86 -22.75
CA MET A 14 18.28 -54.80 -21.47
C MET A 14 17.18 -53.74 -21.56
N THR A 15 15.95 -54.22 -21.49
CA THR A 15 14.71 -53.46 -21.42
C THR A 15 14.58 -52.79 -20.04
N ILE A 16 14.55 -51.45 -20.02
CA ILE A 16 14.22 -50.67 -18.82
C ILE A 16 12.69 -50.43 -18.81
N PRO A 17 11.96 -50.77 -17.74
CA PRO A 17 10.52 -50.57 -17.69
C PRO A 17 10.18 -49.08 -17.50
N LYS A 18 9.30 -48.56 -18.37
CA LYS A 18 8.69 -47.24 -18.22
C LYS A 18 7.68 -47.26 -17.06
N SER A 19 8.01 -46.58 -15.97
CA SER A 19 7.03 -46.22 -14.92
C SER A 19 6.53 -44.80 -15.17
N PRO A 20 5.22 -44.51 -15.09
CA PRO A 20 4.72 -43.16 -15.28
C PRO A 20 5.02 -42.32 -14.04
N VAL A 21 5.79 -41.24 -14.21
CA VAL A 21 5.98 -40.22 -13.16
C VAL A 21 4.70 -39.40 -13.09
N THR A 22 3.80 -39.78 -12.18
CA THR A 22 2.74 -38.88 -11.70
C THR A 22 3.36 -37.82 -10.80
N THR A 23 3.58 -36.62 -11.34
CA THR A 23 3.94 -35.43 -10.58
C THR A 23 2.74 -35.01 -9.72
N ARG A 24 2.69 -35.47 -8.47
CA ARG A 24 1.85 -34.86 -7.44
C ARG A 24 2.50 -33.53 -7.05
N PHE A 25 1.90 -32.42 -7.47
CA PHE A 25 2.15 -31.10 -6.87
C PHE A 25 1.60 -31.11 -5.45
N GLY A 26 2.41 -31.56 -4.49
CA GLY A 26 2.12 -31.41 -3.07
C GLY A 26 2.15 -29.93 -2.70
N ARG A 27 0.98 -29.36 -2.35
CA ARG A 27 0.89 -28.10 -1.61
C ARG A 27 1.60 -28.30 -0.27
N TYR A 28 2.87 -27.92 -0.18
CA TYR A 28 3.51 -27.69 1.11
C TYR A 28 2.97 -26.39 1.70
N GLN A 29 1.84 -26.45 2.39
CA GLN A 29 1.50 -25.43 3.38
C GLN A 29 2.44 -25.64 4.56
N ARG A 30 3.51 -24.84 4.63
CA ARG A 30 4.25 -24.68 5.88
C ARG A 30 3.34 -23.93 6.84
N ASN A 31 2.72 -24.65 7.77
CA ASN A 31 2.08 -24.05 8.93
C ASN A 31 3.18 -23.48 9.82
N TYR A 32 3.51 -22.19 9.63
CA TYR A 32 4.27 -21.46 10.63
C TYR A 32 3.35 -21.36 11.87
N SER A 33 3.74 -21.98 12.98
CA SER A 33 3.16 -21.68 14.29
C SER A 33 3.19 -20.17 14.48
N ALA A 34 2.11 -19.57 14.98
CA ALA A 34 2.06 -18.14 15.28
C ALA A 34 3.34 -17.72 16.02
N SER A 35 4.14 -16.85 15.40
CA SER A 35 5.33 -16.33 16.05
C SER A 35 4.87 -15.55 17.28
N ARG A 36 5.43 -15.87 18.45
CA ARG A 36 5.19 -15.11 19.68
C ARG A 36 5.44 -13.63 19.40
N SER A 37 4.48 -12.77 19.71
CA SER A 37 4.68 -11.32 19.60
C SER A 37 5.74 -10.89 20.61
N ARG A 38 6.49 -9.84 20.28
CA ARG A 38 7.40 -9.18 21.25
C ARG A 38 6.64 -8.61 22.45
N SER A 39 5.34 -8.41 22.31
CA SER A 39 4.45 -7.94 23.36
C SER A 39 3.85 -9.06 24.22
N ASP A 40 4.09 -10.35 23.89
CA ASP A 40 3.49 -11.47 24.61
C ASP A 40 3.98 -11.52 26.07
N GLY A 41 3.04 -11.45 27.01
CA GLY A 41 3.33 -11.47 28.45
C GLY A 41 3.79 -10.12 29.03
N LEU A 42 3.83 -9.05 28.24
CA LEU A 42 4.12 -7.69 28.68
C LEU A 42 2.84 -6.83 28.71
N PRO A 43 2.81 -5.75 29.51
CA PRO A 43 1.73 -4.77 29.47
C PRO A 43 1.50 -4.21 28.06
N GLY A 44 0.24 -4.23 27.62
CA GLY A 44 -0.22 -3.65 26.36
C GLY A 44 -0.37 -2.12 26.42
N LEU A 45 -0.80 -1.51 25.30
CA LEU A 45 -1.19 -0.10 25.30
C LEU A 45 -2.34 0.13 26.29
N ASP A 46 -2.22 1.15 27.13
CA ASP A 46 -3.22 1.51 28.13
C ASP A 46 -3.76 2.92 27.87
N TYR A 47 -4.97 2.97 27.31
CA TYR A 47 -5.67 4.21 27.02
C TYR A 47 -5.87 5.09 28.26
N SER A 48 -6.09 4.48 29.43
CA SER A 48 -6.39 5.22 30.67
C SER A 48 -5.21 6.04 31.19
N LYS A 49 -3.99 5.76 30.70
CA LYS A 49 -2.75 6.45 31.05
C LYS A 49 -2.40 7.58 30.07
N LEU A 50 -3.28 7.91 29.12
CA LEU A 50 -3.04 8.99 28.17
C LEU A 50 -2.82 10.31 28.91
N THR A 51 -1.70 10.95 28.59
CA THR A 51 -1.41 12.33 28.99
C THR A 51 -1.54 13.26 27.79
N VAL A 52 -2.05 14.47 27.99
CA VAL A 52 -2.22 15.46 26.92
C VAL A 52 -1.58 16.77 27.35
N THR A 53 -0.60 17.24 26.58
CA THR A 53 0.05 18.54 26.73
C THR A 53 -0.24 19.37 25.48
N ARG A 54 -0.91 20.52 25.66
CA ARG A 54 -1.25 21.40 24.55
C ARG A 54 -0.07 22.28 24.14
N ALA A 55 0.04 22.58 22.84
CA ALA A 55 0.97 23.58 22.34
C ALA A 55 0.58 24.97 22.87
N GLU A 56 1.57 25.71 23.39
CA GLU A 56 1.37 27.08 23.90
C GLU A 56 1.12 28.08 22.77
N THR A 57 1.79 27.87 21.63
CA THR A 57 1.69 28.71 20.43
C THR A 57 1.17 27.88 19.26
N PRO A 58 -0.15 27.92 18.96
CA PRO A 58 -0.71 27.23 17.82
C PRO A 58 -0.14 27.77 16.50
N LYS A 59 0.12 26.90 15.53
CA LYS A 59 0.59 27.27 14.19
C LYS A 59 -0.48 28.03 13.39
N GLU A 60 -0.08 28.85 12.44
CA GLU A 60 -1.04 29.43 11.49
C GLU A 60 -1.60 28.36 10.56
N LEU A 61 -2.88 28.50 10.19
CA LEU A 61 -3.50 27.63 9.19
C LEU A 61 -3.14 28.12 7.80
N GLN A 62 -2.73 27.19 6.93
CA GLN A 62 -2.55 27.47 5.51
C GLN A 62 -3.90 27.47 4.78
N GLN A 63 -4.00 28.23 3.69
CA GLN A 63 -5.15 28.14 2.81
C GLN A 63 -5.15 26.79 2.09
N ASN A 64 -6.33 26.21 1.85
CA ASN A 64 -6.49 24.90 1.21
C ASN A 64 -5.72 24.77 -0.10
N LYS A 65 -5.73 25.80 -0.94
CA LYS A 65 -5.02 25.82 -2.23
C LYS A 65 -3.49 25.72 -2.11
N ASP A 66 -2.93 26.07 -0.96
CA ASP A 66 -1.49 26.10 -0.70
C ASP A 66 -1.01 24.81 0.02
N LEU A 67 -1.93 23.88 0.34
CA LEU A 67 -1.59 22.62 0.99
C LEU A 67 -0.81 21.71 0.05
N VAL A 68 0.41 21.36 0.46
CA VAL A 68 1.25 20.37 -0.21
C VAL A 68 1.31 19.11 0.65
N PHE A 69 1.07 17.95 0.02
CA PHE A 69 1.01 16.66 0.71
C PHE A 69 2.25 16.41 1.59
N GLY A 70 2.05 16.31 2.91
CA GLY A 70 3.12 15.98 3.85
C GLY A 70 4.16 17.07 4.10
N ALA A 71 3.90 18.33 3.68
CA ALA A 71 4.84 19.44 3.84
C ALA A 71 4.62 20.23 5.14
N THR A 72 3.38 20.30 5.63
CA THR A 72 3.04 20.98 6.88
C THR A 72 2.36 20.03 7.86
N PHE A 73 2.54 20.27 9.16
CA PHE A 73 2.12 19.38 10.23
C PHE A 73 1.35 20.13 11.31
N THR A 74 0.42 19.45 11.97
CA THR A 74 -0.43 20.00 13.03
C THR A 74 0.35 20.37 14.29
N ASP A 75 -0.35 20.93 15.28
CA ASP A 75 0.27 21.45 16.51
C ASP A 75 0.81 20.31 17.40
N HIS A 76 0.21 19.12 17.34
CA HIS A 76 0.52 18.03 18.24
C HIS A 76 0.97 16.76 17.50
N MET A 77 1.56 15.85 18.25
CA MET A 77 1.84 14.47 17.86
C MET A 77 1.52 13.53 19.01
N LEU A 78 1.14 12.29 18.69
CA LEU A 78 1.03 11.20 19.67
C LEU A 78 2.35 10.44 19.71
N GLN A 79 2.81 10.05 20.89
CA GLN A 79 3.94 9.13 21.07
C GLN A 79 3.68 8.10 22.16
N VAL A 80 4.23 6.90 21.96
CA VAL A 80 4.25 5.82 22.94
C VAL A 80 5.58 5.07 22.83
N LYS A 81 6.32 5.02 23.93
CA LYS A 81 7.57 4.25 24.01
C LYS A 81 7.26 2.80 24.37
N TRP A 82 8.12 1.88 23.94
CA TRP A 82 8.07 0.47 24.31
C TRP A 82 9.46 -0.04 24.66
N ASN A 83 9.55 -0.94 25.63
CA ASN A 83 10.77 -1.69 25.91
C ASN A 83 10.46 -3.13 26.39
N THR A 84 11.44 -4.03 26.32
CA THR A 84 11.26 -5.44 26.71
C THR A 84 11.05 -5.67 28.21
N LYS A 85 11.33 -4.68 29.06
CA LYS A 85 11.20 -4.78 30.52
C LYS A 85 9.77 -4.45 30.98
N ASP A 86 9.22 -3.37 30.43
CA ASP A 86 7.98 -2.75 30.92
C ASP A 86 6.81 -2.88 29.92
N GLY A 87 7.08 -3.31 28.69
CA GLY A 87 6.09 -3.32 27.61
C GLY A 87 5.83 -1.92 27.07
N TRP A 88 4.58 -1.62 26.74
CA TRP A 88 4.17 -0.28 26.32
C TRP A 88 4.08 0.66 27.51
N LEU A 89 4.73 1.82 27.40
CA LEU A 89 4.66 2.89 28.41
C LEU A 89 3.41 3.76 28.19
N ALA A 90 3.19 4.71 29.09
CA ALA A 90 2.04 5.62 29.02
C ALA A 90 2.03 6.40 27.68
N PRO A 91 0.89 6.44 26.96
CA PRO A 91 0.78 7.25 25.75
C PRO A 91 0.74 8.74 26.09
N SER A 92 1.27 9.57 25.19
CA SER A 92 1.27 11.02 25.36
C SER A 92 0.96 11.74 24.04
N ILE A 93 -0.04 12.61 24.05
CA ILE A 93 -0.25 13.62 23.02
C ILE A 93 0.44 14.89 23.49
N MET A 94 1.36 15.42 22.68
CA MET A 94 2.20 16.55 23.06
C MET A 94 2.49 17.45 21.87
N PRO A 95 3.08 18.65 22.06
CA PRO A 95 3.45 19.52 20.95
C PRO A 95 4.39 18.80 19.97
N TYR A 96 4.15 19.02 18.67
CA TYR A 96 4.98 18.50 17.59
C TYR A 96 6.45 18.93 17.78
N GLN A 97 7.37 17.96 17.77
CA GLN A 97 8.79 18.22 18.00
C GLN A 97 9.69 17.22 17.28
N ASN A 98 10.99 17.52 17.24
CA ASN A 98 12.00 16.60 16.71
C ASN A 98 12.17 15.39 17.64
N LEU A 99 12.47 14.23 17.06
CA LEU A 99 12.84 13.04 17.82
C LEU A 99 14.32 13.11 18.22
N SER A 100 14.60 12.92 19.52
CA SER A 100 15.96 12.75 20.03
C SER A 100 16.28 11.26 20.17
N LEU A 101 17.15 10.75 19.31
CA LEU A 101 17.54 9.34 19.24
C LEU A 101 19.06 9.21 19.28
N ALA A 102 19.57 8.16 19.91
CA ALA A 102 20.99 7.85 19.86
C ALA A 102 21.42 7.58 18.40
N PRO A 103 22.62 8.01 17.98
CA PRO A 103 23.12 7.71 16.64
C PRO A 103 23.21 6.21 16.33
N SER A 104 23.33 5.37 17.36
CA SER A 104 23.33 3.91 17.26
C SER A 104 21.94 3.28 17.19
N ALA A 105 20.86 4.07 17.15
CA ALA A 105 19.50 3.56 17.11
C ALA A 105 19.28 2.68 15.86
N SER A 106 18.75 1.48 16.07
CA SER A 106 18.60 0.45 15.04
C SER A 106 17.85 0.91 13.77
N VAL A 107 16.94 1.89 13.89
CA VAL A 107 16.22 2.49 12.76
C VAL A 107 17.17 3.09 11.72
N PHE A 108 18.25 3.77 12.15
CA PHE A 108 19.17 4.47 11.25
C PHE A 108 20.07 3.53 10.45
N HIS A 109 20.27 2.30 10.92
CA HIS A 109 21.25 1.37 10.36
C HIS A 109 20.60 0.21 9.60
N TYR A 110 19.48 -0.30 10.10
CA TYR A 110 18.89 -1.56 9.61
C TYR A 110 17.40 -1.45 9.25
N ALA A 111 16.88 -0.22 9.14
CA ALA A 111 15.51 0.06 8.72
C ALA A 111 14.45 -0.72 9.53
N PHE A 112 14.64 -0.83 10.85
CA PHE A 112 13.60 -1.27 11.77
C PHE A 112 12.52 -0.20 11.88
N GLU A 113 11.77 0.00 10.79
CA GLU A 113 10.72 1.00 10.69
C GLU A 113 9.59 0.54 9.77
N CYS A 114 8.38 0.88 10.18
CA CYS A 114 7.18 0.73 9.38
C CYS A 114 6.24 1.89 9.65
N PHE A 115 5.33 2.14 8.72
CA PHE A 115 4.40 3.26 8.82
C PHE A 115 3.04 2.90 8.25
N GLU A 116 2.05 3.72 8.59
CA GLU A 116 0.73 3.70 8.03
C GLU A 116 0.36 5.01 7.35
N GLY A 117 -0.71 4.96 6.56
CA GLY A 117 -1.29 6.11 5.90
C GLY A 117 -2.80 6.00 5.90
N MET A 118 -3.44 6.86 6.69
CA MET A 118 -4.90 6.97 6.81
C MET A 118 -5.31 8.43 6.82
N LYS A 119 -6.61 8.71 6.76
CA LYS A 119 -7.14 10.07 6.69
C LYS A 119 -8.31 10.26 7.65
N ALA A 120 -8.40 11.45 8.21
CA ALA A 120 -9.56 11.96 8.90
C ALA A 120 -10.30 12.99 8.01
N TYR A 121 -11.63 12.93 8.03
CA TYR A 121 -12.51 13.74 7.21
C TYR A 121 -13.50 14.50 8.09
N LYS A 122 -13.83 15.73 7.71
CA LYS A 122 -14.98 16.45 8.27
C LYS A 122 -16.22 16.09 7.48
N ALA A 123 -17.17 15.46 8.14
CA ALA A 123 -18.47 15.15 7.59
C ALA A 123 -19.45 16.33 7.71
N GLY A 124 -20.61 16.19 7.06
CA GLY A 124 -21.74 17.08 7.28
C GLY A 124 -22.09 17.21 8.76
N GLY A 125 -22.38 18.43 9.22
CA GLY A 125 -22.65 18.72 10.64
C GLY A 125 -21.41 18.81 11.53
N GLY A 126 -20.19 18.70 10.97
CA GLY A 126 -18.94 18.93 11.69
C GLY A 126 -18.38 17.72 12.45
N SER A 127 -19.01 16.55 12.34
CA SER A 127 -18.47 15.30 12.88
C SER A 127 -17.18 14.91 12.15
N ILE A 128 -16.25 14.27 12.88
CA ILE A 128 -14.98 13.83 12.32
C ILE A 128 -15.01 12.32 12.16
N ARG A 129 -14.56 11.83 11.00
CA ARG A 129 -14.62 10.42 10.64
C ARG A 129 -13.26 9.91 10.18
N LEU A 130 -12.91 8.70 10.59
CA LEU A 130 -11.79 7.92 10.09
C LEU A 130 -12.30 6.86 9.12
N PHE A 131 -11.60 6.66 8.01
CA PHE A 131 -11.95 5.63 7.03
C PHE A 131 -11.18 4.34 7.28
N ARG A 132 -11.91 3.27 7.66
CA ARG A 132 -11.41 1.91 7.90
C ARG A 132 -10.15 1.85 8.78
N PRO A 133 -10.13 2.53 9.94
CA PRO A 133 -8.96 2.55 10.82
C PRO A 133 -8.54 1.15 11.29
N ASP A 134 -9.49 0.22 11.44
CA ASP A 134 -9.28 -1.19 11.76
C ASP A 134 -8.30 -1.86 10.78
N LYS A 135 -8.48 -1.65 9.47
CA LYS A 135 -7.61 -2.23 8.43
C LYS A 135 -6.22 -1.63 8.46
N ASN A 136 -6.10 -0.33 8.71
CA ASN A 136 -4.80 0.32 8.86
C ASN A 136 -4.05 -0.22 10.09
N MET A 137 -4.70 -0.30 11.25
CA MET A 137 -4.06 -0.79 12.47
C MET A 137 -3.68 -2.27 12.37
N ALA A 138 -4.52 -3.10 11.76
CA ALA A 138 -4.21 -4.49 11.49
C ALA A 138 -2.97 -4.64 10.58
N ARG A 139 -2.86 -3.83 9.52
CA ARG A 139 -1.71 -3.86 8.61
C ARG A 139 -0.43 -3.30 9.26
N LEU A 140 -0.55 -2.32 10.16
CA LEU A 140 0.57 -1.85 10.95
C LEU A 140 1.11 -2.96 11.85
N ASN A 141 0.24 -3.69 12.57
CA ASN A 141 0.63 -4.86 13.37
C ASN A 141 1.29 -5.96 12.52
N LYS A 142 0.75 -6.26 11.33
CA LYS A 142 1.40 -7.20 10.40
C LYS A 142 2.82 -6.74 10.02
N SER A 143 3.01 -5.43 9.84
CA SER A 143 4.30 -4.84 9.48
C SER A 143 5.28 -4.88 10.66
N THR A 144 4.86 -4.50 11.86
CA THR A 144 5.71 -4.57 13.07
C THR A 144 6.13 -6.00 13.37
N GLN A 145 5.20 -6.95 13.29
CA GLN A 145 5.50 -8.37 13.50
C GLN A 145 6.55 -8.90 12.53
N ARG A 146 6.54 -8.48 11.25
CA ARG A 146 7.51 -8.93 10.24
C ARG A 146 8.94 -8.51 10.57
N ILE A 147 9.13 -7.35 11.20
CA ILE A 147 10.45 -6.82 11.56
C ILE A 147 10.72 -6.88 13.07
N ALA A 148 10.03 -7.78 13.79
CA ALA A 148 10.22 -8.01 15.23
C ALA A 148 10.09 -6.74 16.10
N LEU A 149 9.22 -5.81 15.70
CA LEU A 149 8.75 -4.69 16.53
C LEU A 149 7.49 -5.09 17.30
N PRO A 150 7.17 -4.43 18.42
CA PRO A 150 6.01 -4.77 19.23
C PRO A 150 4.68 -4.55 18.49
N THR A 151 3.74 -5.46 18.69
CA THR A 151 2.34 -5.27 18.31
C THR A 151 1.57 -4.56 19.42
N PHE A 152 0.39 -4.06 19.10
CA PHE A 152 -0.47 -3.34 20.03
C PHE A 152 -1.95 -3.66 19.78
N ASP A 153 -2.80 -3.30 20.74
CA ASP A 153 -4.26 -3.36 20.59
C ASP A 153 -4.74 -2.29 19.59
N THR A 154 -5.42 -2.73 18.53
CA THR A 154 -5.83 -1.87 17.42
C THR A 154 -6.91 -0.86 17.80
N ASP A 155 -7.78 -1.21 18.74
CA ASP A 155 -8.91 -0.39 19.16
C ASP A 155 -8.46 0.68 20.14
N VAL A 156 -7.53 0.34 21.04
CA VAL A 156 -6.83 1.31 21.88
C VAL A 156 -6.08 2.31 21.00
N MET A 157 -5.31 1.84 20.00
CA MET A 157 -4.55 2.72 19.11
C MET A 157 -5.47 3.65 18.30
N THR A 158 -6.61 3.14 17.82
CA THR A 158 -7.60 3.93 17.07
C THR A 158 -8.23 5.02 17.94
N ARG A 159 -8.54 4.72 19.22
CA ARG A 159 -9.01 5.73 20.19
C ARG A 159 -7.97 6.82 20.45
N LEU A 160 -6.70 6.46 20.66
CA LEU A 160 -5.62 7.42 20.83
C LEU A 160 -5.43 8.34 19.61
N ILE A 161 -5.53 7.78 18.39
CA ILE A 161 -5.54 8.56 17.16
C ILE A 161 -6.75 9.50 17.10
N GLY A 162 -7.93 9.02 17.52
CA GLY A 162 -9.15 9.83 17.62
C GLY A 162 -8.97 11.05 18.52
N ASP A 163 -8.32 10.91 19.67
CA ASP A 163 -8.05 12.03 20.58
C ASP A 163 -7.07 13.05 19.99
N LEU A 164 -6.02 12.59 19.28
CA LEU A 164 -5.12 13.49 18.54
C LEU A 164 -5.87 14.26 17.46
N VAL A 165 -6.70 13.57 16.67
CA VAL A 165 -7.48 14.16 15.58
C VAL A 165 -8.49 15.18 16.11
N LYS A 166 -9.16 14.91 17.23
CA LYS A 166 -10.05 15.88 17.89
C LYS A 166 -9.31 17.12 18.35
N LEU A 167 -8.15 16.92 18.99
CA LEU A 167 -7.32 18.01 19.49
C LEU A 167 -6.88 18.94 18.36
N ASP A 168 -6.48 18.37 17.22
CA ASP A 168 -6.03 19.09 16.02
C ASP A 168 -7.12 19.31 14.97
N SER A 169 -8.40 19.21 15.36
CA SER A 169 -9.55 19.26 14.44
C SER A 169 -9.67 20.53 13.60
N ARG A 170 -9.03 21.63 14.04
CA ARG A 170 -8.95 22.89 13.29
C ARG A 170 -8.14 22.77 11.99
N PHE A 171 -7.24 21.79 11.89
CA PHE A 171 -6.44 21.53 10.69
C PHE A 171 -7.19 20.68 9.66
N ILE A 172 -8.33 20.09 10.00
CA ILE A 172 -9.13 19.29 9.05
C ILE A 172 -9.94 20.25 8.18
N PRO A 173 -9.66 20.39 6.87
CA PRO A 173 -10.46 21.25 6.02
C PRO A 173 -11.84 20.63 5.81
N SER A 174 -12.87 21.48 5.77
CA SER A 174 -14.26 21.04 5.54
C SER A 174 -14.60 20.87 4.05
N GLU A 175 -13.72 21.31 3.16
CA GLU A 175 -13.92 21.28 1.71
C GLU A 175 -13.79 19.85 1.17
N ARG A 176 -14.67 19.46 0.24
CA ARG A 176 -14.59 18.15 -0.39
C ARG A 176 -13.28 18.01 -1.19
N GLY A 177 -12.66 16.85 -1.08
CA GLY A 177 -11.35 16.56 -1.65
C GLY A 177 -10.18 16.87 -0.71
N TYR A 178 -10.46 17.46 0.46
CA TYR A 178 -9.47 17.74 1.49
C TYR A 178 -9.65 16.85 2.72
N SER A 179 -8.56 16.63 3.44
CA SER A 179 -8.56 15.77 4.63
C SER A 179 -7.38 16.07 5.53
N LEU A 180 -7.35 15.46 6.71
CA LEU A 180 -6.15 15.41 7.53
C LEU A 180 -5.51 14.04 7.37
N TYR A 181 -4.32 14.00 6.76
CA TYR A 181 -3.55 12.77 6.62
C TYR A 181 -2.86 12.44 7.93
N LEU A 182 -2.95 11.17 8.35
CA LEU A 182 -2.38 10.65 9.57
C LEU A 182 -1.27 9.67 9.22
N ARG A 183 -0.11 9.83 9.87
CA ARG A 183 1.10 9.03 9.68
C ARG A 183 1.50 8.32 10.98
N PRO A 184 0.80 7.23 11.37
CA PRO A 184 1.33 6.33 12.39
C PRO A 184 2.63 5.71 11.92
N THR A 185 3.62 5.65 12.80
CA THR A 185 4.97 5.15 12.50
C THR A 185 5.49 4.39 13.72
N VAL A 186 6.14 3.24 13.50
CA VAL A 186 6.81 2.46 14.54
C VAL A 186 8.26 2.27 14.14
N ILE A 187 9.19 2.66 15.01
CA ILE A 187 10.62 2.57 14.80
C ILE A 187 11.32 1.80 15.93
N GLY A 188 12.36 1.05 15.60
CA GLY A 188 13.25 0.41 16.57
C GLY A 188 14.27 1.40 17.11
N THR A 189 14.32 1.58 18.42
CA THR A 189 15.17 2.57 19.11
C THR A 189 16.30 1.93 19.91
N GLN A 190 16.61 0.66 19.64
CA GLN A 190 17.69 -0.06 20.31
C GLN A 190 19.03 0.61 20.01
N GLU A 191 19.75 1.00 21.06
CA GLU A 191 21.06 1.66 20.98
C GLU A 191 22.17 0.63 20.81
N SER A 192 22.23 0.00 19.63
CA SER A 192 23.22 -1.03 19.34
C SER A 192 23.42 -1.19 17.84
N LEU A 193 24.66 -1.45 17.43
CA LEU A 193 25.00 -1.84 16.06
C LEU A 193 24.87 -3.37 15.83
N GLY A 194 24.47 -4.12 16.85
CA GLY A 194 24.15 -5.54 16.68
C GLY A 194 22.86 -5.71 15.87
N VAL A 195 22.88 -6.55 14.83
CA VAL A 195 21.68 -6.90 14.06
C VAL A 195 20.88 -7.96 14.82
N ALA A 196 19.98 -7.50 15.69
CA ALA A 196 19.10 -8.34 16.49
C ALA A 196 17.73 -7.68 16.68
N ALA A 197 16.76 -8.43 17.21
CA ALA A 197 15.43 -7.90 17.51
C ALA A 197 15.53 -6.71 18.50
N PRO A 198 15.01 -5.51 18.18
CA PRO A 198 15.14 -4.33 19.04
C PRO A 198 14.53 -4.54 20.42
N GLY A 199 15.27 -4.23 21.48
CA GLY A 199 14.80 -4.24 22.87
C GLY A 199 13.98 -3.01 23.26
N SER A 200 13.96 -1.99 22.40
CA SER A 200 13.19 -0.76 22.55
C SER A 200 12.63 -0.30 21.21
N ALA A 201 11.46 0.37 21.27
CA ALA A 201 10.78 0.92 20.12
C ALA A 201 10.04 2.21 20.48
N LEU A 202 9.67 2.98 19.45
CA LEU A 202 8.83 4.15 19.56
C LEU A 202 7.71 4.05 18.52
N LEU A 203 6.46 4.15 18.97
CA LEU A 203 5.32 4.42 18.11
C LEU A 203 5.01 5.91 18.20
N PHE A 204 4.81 6.57 17.06
CA PHE A 204 4.33 7.94 17.03
C PHE A 204 3.33 8.17 15.90
N VAL A 205 2.49 9.20 16.03
CA VAL A 205 1.54 9.63 15.00
C VAL A 205 1.68 11.13 14.80
N ILE A 206 1.95 11.54 13.56
CA ILE A 206 1.91 12.94 13.12
C ILE A 206 0.78 13.13 12.13
N ALA A 207 0.24 14.35 12.07
CA ALA A 207 -0.87 14.69 11.19
C ALA A 207 -0.49 15.86 10.27
N SER A 208 -1.00 15.84 9.04
CA SER A 208 -0.72 16.83 8.00
C SER A 208 -2.01 17.15 7.23
N PRO A 209 -2.44 18.42 7.14
CA PRO A 209 -3.57 18.79 6.29
C PRO A 209 -3.20 18.59 4.81
N VAL A 210 -4.07 17.96 4.04
CA VAL A 210 -3.80 17.63 2.63
C VAL A 210 -5.00 17.93 1.73
N GLY A 211 -4.70 18.40 0.53
CA GLY A 211 -5.64 18.49 -0.59
C GLY A 211 -5.49 17.32 -1.57
N PRO A 212 -5.96 17.51 -2.82
CA PRO A 212 -5.74 16.56 -3.90
C PRO A 212 -4.25 16.20 -4.07
N TYR A 213 -3.96 14.92 -4.30
CA TYR A 213 -2.59 14.39 -4.25
C TYR A 213 -1.67 14.97 -5.33
N TYR A 214 -2.18 15.16 -6.55
CA TYR A 214 -1.38 15.76 -7.63
C TYR A 214 -1.65 17.28 -7.68
N PRO A 215 -0.60 18.12 -7.87
CA PRO A 215 -0.75 19.56 -8.05
C PRO A 215 -1.68 19.93 -9.21
N THR A 216 -1.80 19.03 -10.19
CA THR A 216 -2.68 19.17 -11.34
C THR A 216 -4.14 18.79 -11.05
N GLY A 217 -4.46 18.29 -9.85
CA GLY A 217 -5.78 17.80 -9.46
C GLY A 217 -5.99 16.33 -9.79
N PHE A 218 -7.25 15.92 -9.97
CA PHE A 218 -7.62 14.56 -10.39
C PHE A 218 -7.35 14.38 -11.90
N LYS A 219 -6.07 14.41 -12.29
CA LYS A 219 -5.61 14.21 -13.67
C LYS A 219 -5.01 12.84 -13.89
N ALA A 220 -5.13 12.36 -15.12
CA ALA A 220 -4.56 11.08 -15.49
C ALA A 220 -3.03 11.15 -15.54
N VAL A 221 -2.37 10.10 -15.05
CA VAL A 221 -0.91 9.97 -15.09
C VAL A 221 -0.46 9.12 -16.29
N SER A 222 0.74 9.39 -16.76
CA SER A 222 1.50 8.54 -17.68
C SER A 222 2.49 7.69 -16.90
N LEU A 223 2.54 6.39 -17.22
CA LEU A 223 3.38 5.42 -16.54
C LEU A 223 4.55 4.96 -17.40
N GLU A 224 5.67 4.67 -16.76
CA GLU A 224 6.73 3.85 -17.35
C GLU A 224 6.58 2.40 -16.89
N ALA A 225 6.47 1.44 -17.80
CA ALA A 225 6.56 0.03 -17.46
C ALA A 225 8.03 -0.32 -17.15
N THR A 226 8.35 -0.46 -15.86
CA THR A 226 9.70 -0.61 -15.36
C THR A 226 10.05 -2.09 -15.22
N ASP A 227 10.95 -2.58 -16.07
CA ASP A 227 11.42 -3.96 -16.15
C ASP A 227 12.85 -4.18 -15.61
N TYR A 228 13.65 -3.11 -15.47
CA TYR A 228 15.03 -3.19 -14.98
C TYR A 228 15.14 -3.15 -13.43
N ALA A 229 14.08 -2.73 -12.74
CA ALA A 229 14.03 -2.62 -11.29
C ALA A 229 12.82 -3.36 -10.72
N VAL A 230 13.05 -4.14 -9.66
CA VAL A 230 12.02 -4.96 -9.01
C VAL A 230 11.64 -4.31 -7.67
N ARG A 231 10.36 -3.94 -7.53
CA ARG A 231 9.81 -3.36 -6.29
C ARG A 231 9.77 -4.35 -5.14
N ALA A 232 9.39 -5.59 -5.43
CA ALA A 232 9.22 -6.66 -4.46
C ALA A 232 9.32 -8.03 -5.14
N TRP A 233 9.66 -9.06 -4.38
CA TRP A 233 9.82 -10.43 -4.88
C TRP A 233 9.23 -11.46 -3.89
N PRO A 234 8.86 -12.67 -4.36
CA PRO A 234 8.32 -13.74 -3.52
C PRO A 234 9.24 -14.07 -2.34
N GLY A 235 8.67 -14.16 -1.14
CA GLY A 235 9.41 -14.37 0.11
C GLY A 235 10.03 -13.10 0.71
N GLY A 236 10.01 -11.99 -0.03
CA GLY A 236 10.40 -10.66 0.44
C GLY A 236 9.39 -10.06 1.42
N VAL A 237 9.32 -8.72 1.43
CA VAL A 237 8.49 -7.94 2.38
C VAL A 237 7.56 -6.94 1.69
N GLY A 238 7.33 -7.09 0.38
CA GLY A 238 6.55 -6.15 -0.43
C GLY A 238 5.09 -5.98 -0.01
N ASP A 239 4.55 -6.97 0.70
CA ASP A 239 3.21 -6.98 1.28
C ASP A 239 3.13 -6.33 2.69
N LYS A 240 4.23 -5.75 3.17
CA LYS A 240 4.33 -4.99 4.43
C LYS A 240 4.70 -3.54 4.17
N LYS A 241 4.26 -2.64 5.04
CA LYS A 241 4.45 -1.19 4.86
C LYS A 241 5.74 -0.70 5.54
N LEU A 242 6.86 -1.30 5.16
CA LEU A 242 8.19 -1.02 5.70
C LEU A 242 8.89 0.09 4.93
N GLY A 243 9.65 0.96 5.58
CA GLY A 243 10.42 2.03 4.92
C GLY A 243 11.36 1.50 3.83
N ALA A 244 11.97 0.33 4.08
CA ALA A 244 12.86 -0.37 3.15
C ALA A 244 12.23 -0.72 1.78
N ASN A 245 10.89 -0.76 1.66
CA ASN A 245 10.20 -1.02 0.39
C ASN A 245 10.04 0.23 -0.48
N TYR A 246 10.37 1.42 0.03
CA TYR A 246 10.15 2.69 -0.65
C TYR A 246 11.46 3.33 -1.11
N ALA A 247 12.49 3.33 -0.27
CA ALA A 247 13.75 3.99 -0.59
C ALA A 247 14.40 3.47 -1.89
N PRO A 248 14.45 2.15 -2.17
CA PRO A 248 15.00 1.63 -3.43
C PRO A 248 14.20 2.02 -4.68
N CYS A 249 12.95 2.45 -4.53
CA CYS A 249 12.09 2.86 -5.65
C CYS A 249 12.36 4.30 -6.13
N ILE A 250 13.11 5.09 -5.36
CA ILE A 250 13.31 6.52 -5.66
C ILE A 250 14.13 6.73 -6.94
N VAL A 251 15.21 5.97 -7.14
CA VAL A 251 16.05 6.12 -8.35
C VAL A 251 15.25 5.79 -9.62
N PRO A 252 14.54 4.63 -9.73
CA PRO A 252 13.69 4.37 -10.88
C PRO A 252 12.60 5.44 -11.10
N GLN A 253 12.03 5.99 -10.03
CA GLN A 253 11.02 7.05 -10.12
C GLN A 253 11.58 8.37 -10.63
N MET A 254 12.79 8.74 -10.21
CA MET A 254 13.50 9.91 -10.73
C MET A 254 13.82 9.73 -12.22
N GLU A 255 14.33 8.57 -12.60
CA GLU A 255 14.67 8.24 -13.98
C GLU A 255 13.43 8.29 -14.89
N ALA A 256 12.32 7.67 -14.48
CA ALA A 256 11.05 7.76 -15.18
C ALA A 256 10.58 9.22 -15.34
N GLY A 257 10.76 10.04 -14.30
CA GLY A 257 10.49 11.47 -14.30
C GLY A 257 11.28 12.25 -15.37
N THR A 258 12.57 11.94 -15.56
CA THR A 258 13.39 12.58 -16.62
C THR A 258 12.88 12.29 -18.03
N ARG A 259 12.11 11.20 -18.21
CA ARG A 259 11.48 10.80 -19.47
C ARG A 259 10.02 11.27 -19.57
N GLY A 260 9.54 12.06 -18.61
CA GLY A 260 8.20 12.66 -18.62
C GLY A 260 7.09 11.79 -18.03
N PHE A 261 7.43 10.65 -17.40
CA PHE A 261 6.45 9.79 -16.73
C PHE A 261 6.25 10.21 -15.28
N GLN A 262 5.02 10.15 -14.78
CA GLN A 262 4.70 10.58 -13.42
C GLN A 262 4.91 9.45 -12.41
N GLN A 263 4.77 8.19 -12.80
CA GLN A 263 4.94 7.03 -11.93
C GLN A 263 5.51 5.83 -12.70
N ASN A 264 6.16 4.91 -11.98
CA ASN A 264 6.50 3.59 -12.51
C ASN A 264 5.29 2.66 -12.44
N LEU A 265 5.09 1.82 -13.47
CA LEU A 265 4.33 0.58 -13.40
C LEU A 265 5.34 -0.54 -13.14
N TRP A 266 5.32 -1.11 -11.95
CA TRP A 266 6.29 -2.11 -11.54
C TRP A 266 5.99 -3.46 -12.21
N LEU A 267 6.98 -4.00 -12.92
CA LEU A 267 6.90 -5.30 -13.57
C LEU A 267 7.65 -6.35 -12.74
N PHE A 268 7.22 -7.60 -12.84
CA PHE A 268 7.85 -8.73 -12.17
C PHE A 268 7.96 -9.96 -13.08
N GLY A 269 9.12 -10.60 -13.05
CA GLY A 269 9.41 -11.83 -13.79
C GLY A 269 9.66 -11.61 -15.28
N GLU A 270 10.14 -12.66 -15.95
CA GLU A 270 10.38 -12.65 -17.40
C GLU A 270 9.07 -12.48 -18.20
N GLU A 271 7.95 -12.84 -17.59
CA GLU A 271 6.61 -12.68 -18.16
C GLU A 271 6.09 -11.24 -18.12
N GLU A 272 6.79 -10.34 -17.43
CA GLU A 272 6.41 -8.92 -17.25
C GLU A 272 5.02 -8.79 -16.60
N TYR A 273 4.82 -9.50 -15.48
CA TYR A 273 3.60 -9.37 -14.70
C TYR A 273 3.49 -7.96 -14.14
N VAL A 274 2.35 -7.31 -14.34
CA VAL A 274 2.08 -6.01 -13.72
C VAL A 274 1.74 -6.20 -12.24
N THR A 275 2.27 -5.33 -11.40
CA THR A 275 2.11 -5.44 -9.93
C THR A 275 1.44 -4.20 -9.34
N GLU A 276 2.16 -3.07 -9.26
CA GLU A 276 1.69 -1.83 -8.64
C GLU A 276 2.03 -0.61 -9.50
N VAL A 277 1.27 0.48 -9.30
CA VAL A 277 1.51 1.80 -9.93
C VAL A 277 2.16 2.70 -8.89
N GLY A 278 3.48 2.83 -8.93
CA GLY A 278 4.25 3.60 -7.97
C GLY A 278 4.07 3.07 -6.55
N THR A 279 3.29 3.76 -5.73
CA THR A 279 2.94 3.35 -4.35
C THR A 279 1.46 2.98 -4.19
N MET A 280 0.78 2.70 -5.29
CA MET A 280 -0.65 2.38 -5.37
C MET A 280 -0.87 0.99 -5.95
N ASN A 281 -1.93 0.32 -5.53
CA ASN A 281 -2.36 -0.93 -6.16
C ASN A 281 -2.92 -0.66 -7.57
N LEU A 282 -2.67 -1.56 -8.52
CA LEU A 282 -3.15 -1.44 -9.90
C LEU A 282 -4.56 -2.04 -10.06
N PHE A 283 -5.42 -1.34 -10.80
CA PHE A 283 -6.68 -1.86 -11.32
C PHE A 283 -6.77 -1.65 -12.82
N ILE A 284 -7.36 -2.62 -13.51
CA ILE A 284 -7.60 -2.60 -14.96
C ILE A 284 -9.06 -2.94 -15.19
N ALA A 285 -9.79 -2.07 -15.86
CA ALA A 285 -11.11 -2.35 -16.39
C ALA A 285 -10.96 -2.70 -17.88
N MET A 286 -11.48 -3.85 -18.30
CA MET A 286 -11.41 -4.29 -19.69
C MET A 286 -12.56 -5.24 -20.05
N LYS A 287 -12.82 -5.44 -21.34
CA LYS A 287 -13.67 -6.51 -21.83
C LYS A 287 -12.90 -7.82 -21.83
N ASN A 288 -13.41 -8.79 -21.09
CA ASN A 288 -12.91 -10.15 -21.06
C ASN A 288 -13.08 -10.79 -22.44
N GLN A 289 -12.00 -11.36 -22.98
CA GLN A 289 -11.98 -11.86 -24.36
C GLN A 289 -12.88 -13.08 -24.57
N GLU A 290 -12.97 -13.96 -23.57
CA GLU A 290 -13.72 -15.22 -23.68
C GLU A 290 -15.22 -15.00 -23.46
N THR A 291 -15.57 -14.17 -22.47
CA THR A 291 -16.97 -13.97 -22.08
C THR A 291 -17.63 -12.76 -22.74
N GLY A 292 -16.84 -11.83 -23.29
CA GLY A 292 -17.31 -10.55 -23.83
C GLY A 292 -17.81 -9.56 -22.77
N LYS A 293 -17.80 -9.93 -21.48
CA LYS A 293 -18.27 -9.09 -20.37
C LYS A 293 -17.20 -8.10 -19.93
N ASN A 294 -17.64 -6.97 -19.39
CA ASN A 294 -16.72 -6.06 -18.71
C ASN A 294 -16.19 -6.73 -17.43
N GLU A 295 -14.91 -6.53 -17.13
CA GLU A 295 -14.20 -7.11 -16.00
C GLU A 295 -13.34 -6.02 -15.35
N LEU A 296 -13.43 -5.90 -14.03
CA LEU A 296 -12.48 -5.15 -13.22
C LEU A 296 -11.50 -6.13 -12.58
N LEU A 297 -10.22 -6.02 -12.90
CA LEU A 297 -9.18 -6.91 -12.40
C LEU A 297 -8.07 -6.17 -11.65
N THR A 298 -7.39 -6.88 -10.76
CA THR A 298 -6.20 -6.41 -10.04
C THR A 298 -5.25 -7.59 -9.78
N PRO A 299 -3.93 -7.39 -9.68
CA PRO A 299 -2.99 -8.43 -9.27
C PRO A 299 -3.36 -9.05 -7.90
N PRO A 300 -3.14 -10.37 -7.70
CA PRO A 300 -3.50 -11.05 -6.46
C PRO A 300 -2.54 -10.72 -5.32
N LEU A 301 -2.98 -10.93 -4.08
CA LEU A 301 -2.12 -10.82 -2.90
C LEU A 301 -1.24 -12.08 -2.77
N ASP A 302 -0.07 -12.08 -3.41
CA ASP A 302 0.88 -13.19 -3.43
C ASP A 302 2.17 -12.96 -2.61
N GLY A 303 2.17 -11.90 -1.79
CA GLY A 303 3.32 -11.47 -0.99
C GLY A 303 4.17 -10.37 -1.65
N THR A 304 3.96 -10.09 -2.95
CA THR A 304 4.66 -9.02 -3.68
C THR A 304 3.87 -7.72 -3.79
N ILE A 305 2.57 -7.76 -3.45
CA ILE A 305 1.63 -6.63 -3.53
C ILE A 305 1.28 -6.17 -2.12
N LEU A 306 1.29 -4.85 -1.89
CA LEU A 306 0.85 -4.31 -0.61
C LEU A 306 -0.67 -4.50 -0.46
N GLU A 307 -1.10 -5.01 0.69
CA GLU A 307 -2.52 -5.18 1.01
C GLU A 307 -3.20 -3.80 1.24
N GLY A 308 -3.51 -3.08 0.16
CA GLY A 308 -4.10 -1.75 0.20
C GLY A 308 -5.49 -1.73 0.83
N VAL A 309 -5.73 -0.84 1.80
CA VAL A 309 -7.09 -0.58 2.33
C VAL A 309 -8.01 -0.07 1.22
N THR A 310 -7.51 0.83 0.37
CA THR A 310 -8.25 1.33 -0.80
C THR A 310 -8.48 0.25 -1.85
N ARG A 311 -7.51 -0.64 -2.08
CA ARG A 311 -7.68 -1.82 -2.95
C ARG A 311 -8.80 -2.72 -2.45
N ASP A 312 -8.79 -3.05 -1.17
CA ASP A 312 -9.83 -3.88 -0.54
C ASP A 312 -11.21 -3.21 -0.67
N SER A 313 -11.29 -1.90 -0.44
CA SER A 313 -12.53 -1.12 -0.63
C SER A 313 -13.02 -1.09 -2.07
N VAL A 314 -12.14 -0.90 -3.06
CA VAL A 314 -12.50 -0.95 -4.49
C VAL A 314 -13.05 -2.32 -4.86
N LEU A 315 -12.40 -3.40 -4.43
CA LEU A 315 -12.88 -4.77 -4.70
C LEU A 315 -14.23 -5.05 -4.07
N ALA A 316 -14.43 -4.66 -2.81
CA ALA A 316 -15.69 -4.84 -2.10
C ALA A 316 -16.84 -4.07 -2.77
N LEU A 317 -16.64 -2.79 -3.06
CA LEU A 317 -17.65 -1.97 -3.74
C LEU A 317 -17.90 -2.41 -5.18
N ALA A 318 -16.87 -2.85 -5.91
CA ALA A 318 -17.04 -3.40 -7.25
C ALA A 318 -17.87 -4.69 -7.23
N ARG A 319 -17.64 -5.57 -6.25
CA ARG A 319 -18.46 -6.78 -6.06
C ARG A 319 -19.90 -6.43 -5.72
N GLU A 320 -20.12 -5.46 -4.85
CA GLU A 320 -21.45 -5.00 -4.46
C GLU A 320 -22.21 -4.34 -5.62
N ARG A 321 -21.55 -3.45 -6.39
CA ARG A 321 -22.23 -2.51 -7.29
C ARG A 321 -22.04 -2.81 -8.77
N LEU A 322 -20.91 -3.41 -9.19
CA LEU A 322 -20.65 -3.73 -10.60
C LEU A 322 -21.11 -5.15 -10.97
N VAL A 323 -20.98 -6.14 -10.07
CA VAL A 323 -21.40 -7.52 -10.38
C VAL A 323 -22.90 -7.62 -10.71
N PRO A 324 -23.82 -6.96 -9.97
CA PRO A 324 -25.24 -6.92 -10.37
C PRO A 324 -25.49 -6.25 -11.73
N ARG A 325 -24.55 -5.41 -12.20
CA ARG A 325 -24.56 -4.77 -13.53
C ARG A 325 -23.92 -5.66 -14.60
N GLY A 326 -23.61 -6.92 -14.30
CA GLY A 326 -23.05 -7.90 -15.22
C GLY A 326 -21.53 -7.86 -15.38
N TRP A 327 -20.81 -7.15 -14.50
CA TRP A 327 -19.35 -7.12 -14.52
C TRP A 327 -18.73 -8.36 -13.85
N GLY A 328 -17.56 -8.78 -14.33
CA GLY A 328 -16.65 -9.65 -13.59
C GLY A 328 -15.74 -8.85 -12.66
N VAL A 329 -15.34 -9.44 -11.53
CA VAL A 329 -14.30 -8.89 -10.64
C VAL A 329 -13.29 -9.99 -10.34
N SER A 330 -12.02 -9.79 -10.70
CA SER A 330 -11.00 -10.83 -10.57
C SER A 330 -9.70 -10.35 -9.90
N GLU A 331 -9.10 -11.25 -9.12
CA GLU A 331 -7.77 -11.07 -8.56
C GLU A 331 -6.84 -12.08 -9.23
N ARG A 332 -6.15 -11.67 -10.30
CA ARG A 332 -5.32 -12.56 -11.12
C ARG A 332 -4.09 -11.86 -11.68
N LYS A 333 -3.08 -12.65 -11.99
CA LYS A 333 -1.89 -12.14 -12.68
C LYS A 333 -2.27 -11.66 -14.08
N VAL A 334 -1.66 -10.55 -14.48
CA VAL A 334 -1.82 -9.93 -15.80
C VAL A 334 -0.44 -9.52 -16.29
N THR A 335 -0.19 -9.66 -17.58
CA THR A 335 1.09 -9.30 -18.21
C THR A 335 0.95 -8.03 -19.04
N MET A 336 2.07 -7.34 -19.29
CA MET A 336 2.08 -6.22 -20.24
C MET A 336 1.63 -6.62 -21.65
N LYS A 337 1.93 -7.87 -22.07
CA LYS A 337 1.46 -8.42 -23.35
C LYS A 337 -0.06 -8.44 -23.42
N GLU A 338 -0.72 -8.90 -22.36
CA GLU A 338 -2.18 -8.94 -22.28
C GLU A 338 -2.81 -7.54 -22.35
N ILE A 339 -2.26 -6.57 -21.60
CA ILE A 339 -2.74 -5.19 -21.58
C ILE A 339 -2.54 -4.53 -22.95
N SER A 340 -1.37 -4.70 -23.56
CA SER A 340 -1.06 -4.18 -24.90
C SER A 340 -2.02 -4.73 -25.95
N GLN A 341 -2.29 -6.04 -25.91
CA GLN A 341 -3.24 -6.67 -26.83
C GLN A 341 -4.67 -6.17 -26.59
N ALA A 342 -5.10 -6.08 -25.33
CA ALA A 342 -6.43 -5.55 -24.99
C ALA A 342 -6.63 -4.11 -25.47
N SER A 343 -5.59 -3.27 -25.40
CA SER A 343 -5.60 -1.90 -25.94
C SER A 343 -5.77 -1.92 -27.47
N LYS A 344 -4.97 -2.73 -28.19
CA LYS A 344 -5.05 -2.87 -29.65
C LYS A 344 -6.40 -3.40 -30.14
N ASP A 345 -7.01 -4.31 -29.38
CA ASP A 345 -8.31 -4.90 -29.69
C ASP A 345 -9.50 -3.98 -29.33
N GLY A 346 -9.27 -2.81 -28.73
CA GLY A 346 -10.34 -1.95 -28.22
C GLY A 346 -11.10 -2.55 -27.02
N ARG A 347 -10.48 -3.50 -26.30
CA ARG A 347 -11.03 -4.15 -25.11
C ARG A 347 -10.61 -3.48 -23.81
N LEU A 348 -9.47 -2.78 -23.76
CA LEU A 348 -9.02 -2.05 -22.58
C LEU A 348 -9.94 -0.83 -22.37
N ILE A 349 -10.63 -0.76 -21.23
CA ILE A 349 -11.59 0.30 -20.91
C ILE A 349 -10.89 1.42 -20.14
N GLU A 350 -10.29 1.10 -18.99
CA GLU A 350 -9.62 2.06 -18.10
C GLU A 350 -8.49 1.37 -17.32
N VAL A 351 -7.47 2.13 -16.95
CA VAL A 351 -6.45 1.71 -15.98
C VAL A 351 -6.36 2.77 -14.88
N PHE A 352 -6.24 2.35 -13.62
CA PHE A 352 -6.06 3.29 -12.51
C PHE A 352 -5.29 2.68 -11.33
N GLY A 353 -4.59 3.53 -10.59
CA GLY A 353 -4.02 3.21 -9.28
C GLY A 353 -5.04 3.43 -8.16
N ALA A 354 -4.92 2.70 -7.06
CA ALA A 354 -5.71 2.89 -5.85
C ALA A 354 -4.82 2.95 -4.59
N GLY A 355 -5.02 3.98 -3.76
CA GLY A 355 -4.26 4.16 -2.51
C GLY A 355 -4.70 5.39 -1.73
N THR A 356 -4.47 5.43 -0.41
CA THR A 356 -5.01 6.45 0.50
C THR A 356 -4.79 7.90 0.04
N ALA A 357 -3.63 8.20 -0.54
CA ALA A 357 -3.24 9.56 -0.89
C ALA A 357 -4.13 10.15 -2.01
N ALA A 358 -4.30 9.43 -3.11
CA ALA A 358 -5.12 9.85 -4.27
C ALA A 358 -6.55 9.27 -4.25
N ILE A 359 -6.84 8.28 -3.40
CA ILE A 359 -8.00 7.38 -3.46
C ILE A 359 -7.97 6.55 -4.74
N VAL A 360 -8.15 7.19 -5.89
CA VAL A 360 -8.01 6.63 -7.23
C VAL A 360 -7.10 7.56 -8.04
N SER A 361 -6.25 7.00 -8.91
CA SER A 361 -5.39 7.76 -9.83
C SER A 361 -5.57 7.22 -11.24
N PRO A 362 -6.32 7.90 -12.12
CA PRO A 362 -6.49 7.47 -13.51
C PRO A 362 -5.16 7.38 -14.25
N VAL A 363 -5.04 6.46 -15.20
CA VAL A 363 -3.86 6.30 -16.05
C VAL A 363 -4.26 6.59 -17.50
N ARG A 364 -3.53 7.49 -18.15
CA ARG A 364 -3.74 7.83 -19.56
C ARG A 364 -3.04 6.86 -20.48
N ASP A 365 -1.78 6.59 -20.17
CA ASP A 365 -0.93 5.76 -21.01
C ASP A 365 0.19 5.08 -20.24
N ILE A 366 0.66 3.98 -20.81
CA ILE A 366 1.80 3.22 -20.32
C ILE A 366 2.84 3.15 -21.43
N SER A 367 4.06 3.63 -21.17
CA SER A 367 5.21 3.41 -22.04
C SER A 367 5.82 2.05 -21.75
N TRP A 368 5.83 1.17 -22.76
CA TRP A 368 6.39 -0.17 -22.67
C TRP A 368 7.20 -0.48 -23.92
N LYS A 369 8.51 -0.73 -23.75
CA LYS A 369 9.44 -1.05 -24.84
C LYS A 369 9.41 -0.04 -25.99
N GLY A 370 9.36 1.24 -25.65
CA GLY A 370 9.27 2.35 -26.61
C GLY A 370 7.91 2.51 -27.29
N GLN A 371 6.92 1.68 -26.95
CA GLN A 371 5.55 1.81 -27.44
C GLN A 371 4.66 2.47 -26.39
N LYS A 372 3.79 3.36 -26.86
CA LYS A 372 2.76 3.99 -26.02
C LYS A 372 1.48 3.16 -26.08
N ILE A 373 1.04 2.63 -24.93
CA ILE A 373 -0.22 1.91 -24.78
C ILE A 373 -1.28 2.88 -24.26
N ASP A 374 -2.34 3.09 -25.05
CA ASP A 374 -3.50 3.89 -24.63
C ASP A 374 -4.34 3.10 -23.60
N CYS A 375 -4.62 3.72 -22.47
CA CYS A 375 -5.41 3.14 -21.37
C CYS A 375 -6.90 3.45 -21.43
N GLY A 376 -7.41 3.93 -22.58
CA GLY A 376 -8.83 4.04 -22.89
C GLY A 376 -9.44 5.42 -22.57
N LEU A 377 -8.64 6.38 -22.12
CA LEU A 377 -9.11 7.75 -21.87
C LEU A 377 -9.15 8.56 -23.16
N LYS A 378 -10.27 9.25 -23.41
CA LYS A 378 -10.34 10.20 -24.53
C LYS A 378 -9.39 11.37 -24.31
N LYS A 379 -8.99 12.03 -25.40
CA LYS A 379 -8.02 13.15 -25.40
C LYS A 379 -8.34 14.27 -24.40
N ASN A 380 -9.62 14.56 -24.18
CA ASN A 380 -10.08 15.65 -23.30
C ASN A 380 -10.65 15.15 -21.96
N GLU A 381 -10.50 13.86 -21.65
CA GLU A 381 -10.96 13.25 -20.40
C GLU A 381 -9.76 12.95 -19.51
N GLU A 382 -9.84 13.29 -18.22
CA GLU A 382 -8.78 13.09 -17.22
C GLU A 382 -9.05 11.91 -16.29
N ALA A 383 -10.24 11.33 -16.38
CA ALA A 383 -10.64 10.13 -15.66
C ALA A 383 -11.72 9.42 -16.44
N GLY A 384 -11.70 8.10 -16.40
CA GLY A 384 -12.77 7.29 -16.96
C GLY A 384 -13.91 7.10 -15.96
N LYS A 385 -14.99 6.50 -16.44
CA LYS A 385 -16.23 6.30 -15.67
C LYS A 385 -16.02 5.35 -14.50
N VAL A 386 -15.28 4.26 -14.67
CA VAL A 386 -15.06 3.26 -13.61
C VAL A 386 -14.22 3.86 -12.48
N ALA A 387 -13.11 4.51 -12.83
CA ALA A 387 -12.25 5.20 -11.87
C ALA A 387 -13.01 6.26 -11.06
N LEU A 388 -13.87 7.05 -11.73
CA LEU A 388 -14.69 8.08 -11.08
C LEU A 388 -15.79 7.48 -10.18
N GLU A 389 -16.48 6.43 -10.62
CA GLU A 389 -17.46 5.71 -9.79
C GLU A 389 -16.80 5.18 -8.50
N MET A 390 -15.62 4.54 -8.60
CA MET A 390 -14.89 4.04 -7.44
C MET A 390 -14.48 5.14 -6.47
N LYS A 391 -13.95 6.26 -6.99
CA LYS A 391 -13.61 7.42 -6.16
C LYS A 391 -14.83 7.95 -5.43
N ASN A 392 -15.93 8.18 -6.13
CA ASN A 392 -17.13 8.78 -5.57
C ASN A 392 -17.75 7.89 -4.49
N TRP A 393 -17.87 6.58 -4.74
CA TRP A 393 -18.42 5.65 -3.74
C TRP A 393 -17.59 5.61 -2.46
N ILE A 394 -16.27 5.68 -2.57
CA ILE A 394 -15.38 5.73 -1.40
C ILE A 394 -15.50 7.07 -0.69
N GLU A 395 -15.52 8.19 -1.43
CA GLU A 395 -15.65 9.53 -0.84
C GLU A 395 -16.99 9.72 -0.12
N GLU A 396 -18.10 9.28 -0.71
CA GLU A 396 -19.44 9.31 -0.09
C GLU A 396 -19.43 8.66 1.30
N ILE A 397 -18.68 7.57 1.47
CA ILE A 397 -18.49 6.91 2.77
C ILE A 397 -17.52 7.72 3.66
N GLN A 398 -16.42 8.23 3.12
CA GLN A 398 -15.40 8.99 3.88
C GLN A 398 -15.96 10.28 4.50
N TYR A 399 -16.76 11.03 3.74
CA TYR A 399 -17.49 12.21 4.24
C TYR A 399 -18.79 11.81 4.96
N GLY A 400 -19.12 10.51 4.94
CA GLY A 400 -20.33 9.85 5.45
C GLY A 400 -21.63 10.56 5.06
N GLU A 401 -21.70 10.85 3.77
CA GLU A 401 -22.93 11.09 3.01
C GLU A 401 -23.74 9.79 2.90
N VAL A 402 -23.02 8.65 2.93
CA VAL A 402 -23.58 7.31 3.07
C VAL A 402 -23.12 6.73 4.42
N GLU A 403 -24.08 6.35 5.24
CA GLU A 403 -23.82 5.64 6.49
C GLU A 403 -23.23 4.26 6.19
N HIS A 404 -22.09 3.94 6.77
CA HIS A 404 -21.38 2.69 6.51
C HIS A 404 -20.40 2.38 7.65
N GLU A 405 -20.27 1.10 8.01
CA GLU A 405 -19.31 0.61 9.03
C GLU A 405 -17.84 0.98 8.77
N TRP A 406 -17.50 1.41 7.55
CA TRP A 406 -16.14 1.82 7.18
C TRP A 406 -15.85 3.26 7.61
N SER A 407 -16.87 4.04 7.94
CA SER A 407 -16.77 5.43 8.35
C SER A 407 -16.91 5.52 9.86
N VAL A 408 -15.79 5.46 10.57
CA VAL A 408 -15.76 5.42 12.03
C VAL A 408 -15.72 6.84 12.55
N GLN A 409 -16.80 7.29 13.19
CA GLN A 409 -16.82 8.57 13.88
C GLN A 409 -15.86 8.55 15.07
N VAL A 410 -15.01 9.57 15.18
CA VAL A 410 -14.09 9.73 16.31
C VAL A 410 -14.51 10.82 17.24
#